data_AF-A0A6I2VI01-F1
#
_entry.id   AF-A0A6I2VI01-F1
#
_cell.length_a   1.000
_cell.length_b   1.000
_cell.length_c   1.000
_cell.angle_alpha   90.00
_cell.angle_beta   90.00
_cell.angle_gamma   90.00
#
_symmetry.space_group_name_H-M   'P 1'
#
loop_
_entity.id
_entity.type
_entity.pdbx_description
1 polymer ?
#
loop_
_entity_poly.entity_id
_entity_poly.type
_entity_poly.pdbx_seq_one_letter_code
_entity_poly.pdbx_strand_id
1 'polypeptide(L)' 'MRIIAAMSGGVDSAVAAARVVDAGHEVVGVHLALSRKSHADTAGSRGCCT' A
#
# COMPACT_ATOMS: atom_id res chain seq x y z
N MET A 1 -18.05 -2.27 -6.76
CA MET A 1 -17.17 -2.06 -7.93
C MET A 1 -15.80 -2.66 -7.65
N ARG A 2 -15.00 -2.93 -8.68
CA ARG A 2 -13.63 -3.46 -8.50
C ARG A 2 -12.63 -2.31 -8.54
N ILE A 3 -11.80 -2.18 -7.51
CA ILE A 3 -10.90 -1.05 -7.29
C ILE A 3 -9.47 -1.55 -7.15
N ILE A 4 -8.52 -0.85 -7.78
CA ILE A 4 -7.09 -1.05 -7.55
C ILE A 4 -6.59 0.06 -6.63
N ALA A 5 -5.97 -0.32 -5.51
CA ALA A 5 -5.35 0.60 -4.57
C ALA A 5 -3.82 0.58 -4.73
N ALA A 6 -3.22 1.72 -5.05
CA ALA A 6 -1.77 1.87 -5.03
C ALA A 6 -1.27 1.89 -3.58
N MET A 7 -0.59 0.83 -3.18
CA MET A 7 -0.10 0.59 -1.83
C MET A 7 1.36 1.03 -1.72
N SER A 8 1.63 2.19 -1.13
CA SER A 8 3.01 2.66 -0.92
C SER A 8 3.72 1.93 0.22
N GLY A 9 2.97 1.24 1.08
CA GLY A 9 3.45 0.66 2.34
C GLY A 9 3.26 1.60 3.54
N GLY A 10 2.78 2.83 3.32
CA GLY A 10 2.41 3.77 4.38
C GLY A 10 0.98 3.61 4.90
N VAL A 11 0.72 4.13 6.09
CA VAL A 11 -0.58 4.03 6.80
C VAL A 11 -1.72 4.64 6.00
N ASP A 12 -1.50 5.78 5.33
CA ASP A 12 -2.55 6.45 4.56
C ASP A 12 -3.13 5.55 3.46
N SER A 13 -2.25 4.89 2.71
CA SER A 13 -2.66 3.97 1.65
C SER A 13 -3.41 2.75 2.20
N ALA A 14 -3.02 2.27 3.39
CA ALA A 14 -3.69 1.16 4.06
C ALA A 14 -5.08 1.54 4.57
N VAL A 15 -5.21 2.70 5.22
CA VAL A 15 -6.51 3.19 5.74
C VAL A 15 -7.45 3.53 4.58
N ALA A 16 -6.93 4.12 3.51
CA ALA A 16 -7.73 4.38 2.30
C ALA A 16 -8.28 3.08 1.71
N ALA A 17 -7.44 2.05 1.55
CA ALA A 17 -7.88 0.75 1.05
C ALA A 17 -8.93 0.10 1.97
N ALA A 18 -8.72 0.16 3.29
CA ALA A 18 -9.66 -0.38 4.28
C ALA A 18 -11.05 0.28 4.18
N ARG A 19 -11.11 1.62 4.06
CA ARG A 19 -12.38 2.34 3.89
C ARG A 19 -13.13 1.95 2.61
N VAL A 20 -12.41 1.64 1.55
CA VAL A 20 -13.01 1.21 0.28
C VAL A 20 -13.54 -0.23 0.40
N VAL A 21 -12.86 -1.09 1.16
CA VAL A 21 -13.36 -2.42 1.53
C VAL A 21 -14.63 -2.30 2.39
N ASP A 22 -14.62 -1.45 3.42
CA ASP A 22 -15.78 -1.22 4.31
C ASP A 22 -17.00 -0.69 3.56
N ALA A 23 -16.78 0.07 2.50
CA ALA A 23 -17.83 0.53 1.59
C ALA A 23 -18.36 -0.57 0.64
N GLY A 24 -17.89 -1.82 0.76
CA GLY A 24 -18.40 -2.98 0.03
C GLY A 24 -17.79 -3.18 -1.37
N HIS A 25 -16.60 -2.60 -1.62
CA HIS A 25 -15.91 -2.79 -2.90
C HIS A 25 -14.91 -3.95 -2.85
N GLU A 26 -14.70 -4.61 -4.00
CA GLU A 26 -13.61 -5.57 -4.16
C GLU A 26 -12.31 -4.78 -4.41
N VAL A 27 -11.38 -4.84 -3.47
CA VAL A 27 -10.14 -4.06 -3.52
C VAL A 27 -8.93 -4.97 -3.75
N VAL A 28 -8.12 -4.62 -4.75
CA VAL A 28 -6.81 -5.24 -5.01
C VAL A 28 -5.73 -4.21 -4.72
N GLY A 29 -4.88 -4.49 -3.72
CA GLY A 29 -3.70 -3.68 -3.42
C GLY A 29 -2.55 -4.00 -4.35
N VAL A 30 -1.93 -2.97 -4.95
CA VAL A 30 -0.73 -3.11 -5.80
C VAL A 30 0.40 -2.25 -5.27
N HIS A 31 1.59 -2.83 -5.14
CA HIS A 31 2.80 -2.08 -4.84
C HIS A 31 3.57 -1.85 -6.14
N LEU A 32 4.06 -0.61 -6.36
CA LEU A 32 4.78 -0.24 -7.57
C LEU A 32 6.28 -0.17 -7.28
N ALA A 33 7.07 -0.98 -7.98
CA ALA A 33 8.53 -0.92 -7.94
C ALA A 33 9.05 0.24 -8.82
N LEU A 34 8.83 1.48 -8.37
CA LEU A 34 9.22 2.69 -9.13
C LEU A 34 10.73 2.98 -9.07
N SER A 35 11.41 2.43 -8.06
CA SER A 35 12.86 2.54 -7.91
C SER A 35 13.57 1.49 -8.75
N ARG A 36 14.62 1.91 -9.46
CA ARG A 36 15.57 0.99 -10.13
C ARG A 36 16.45 0.21 -9.14
N LYS A 37 16.57 0.69 -7.89
CA LYS A 37 17.23 -0.02 -6.79
C LYS A 37 16.26 -0.97 -6.12
N SER A 38 16.75 -2.14 -5.73
CA SER A 38 15.95 -3.21 -5.15
C SER A 38 15.42 -2.80 -3.77
N HIS A 39 14.22 -3.26 -3.42
CA HIS A 39 13.64 -2.96 -2.11
C HIS A 39 14.46 -3.56 -0.94
N ALA A 40 15.32 -4.55 -1.23
CA ALA A 40 16.28 -5.11 -0.28
C ALA A 40 17.29 -4.08 0.22
N ASP A 41 17.64 -3.07 -0.60
CA ASP A 41 18.52 -1.96 -0.22
C ASP A 41 17.82 -0.97 0.73
N THR A 42 16.52 -1.12 0.98
CA THR A 42 15.68 -0.22 1.80
C THR A 42 15.18 -0.90 3.09
N ALA A 43 15.95 -1.84 3.65
CA ALA A 43 15.59 -2.57 4.87
C ALA A 43 15.26 -1.68 6.10
N GLY A 44 15.60 -0.38 6.04
CA GLY A 44 15.40 0.58 7.14
C GLY A 44 14.06 1.32 7.19
N SER A 45 13.14 1.18 6.22
CA SER A 45 11.87 1.94 6.23
C SER A 45 10.71 1.23 6.96
N ARG A 46 10.96 0.08 7.59
CA ARG A 46 9.92 -0.68 8.29
C ARG A 46 9.66 -0.10 9.68
N GLY A 47 8.66 0.77 9.78
CA GLY A 47 8.03 1.13 11.05
C GLY A 47 8.59 2.38 11.71
N CYS A 48 8.22 3.55 11.21
CA CYS A 48 8.34 4.80 11.98
C CYS A 48 7.17 4.96 12.99
N CYS A 49 6.10 4.17 12.82
CA CYS A 49 4.93 4.24 13.68
C CYS A 49 4.76 2.90 14.40
N THR A 50 5.43 2.76 15.54
CA THR A 50 4.94 1.95 16.67
C THR A 50 3.95 2.77 17.48
#